data_AF-A0A1L7X7V6-F1
#
_entry.id   AF-A0A1L7X7V6-F1
#
_cell.length_a   1.000
_cell.length_b   1.000
_cell.length_c   1.000
_cell.angle_alpha   90.00
_cell.angle_beta   90.00
_cell.angle_gamma   90.00
#
_symmetry.space_group_name_H-M   'P 1'
#
loop_
_entity.id
_entity.type
_entity.pdbx_description
1 polymer ?
#
loop_
_entity_poly.entity_id
_entity_poly.type
_entity_poly.pdbx_seq_one_letter_code
_entity_poly.pdbx_strand_id
1 'polypeptide(L)'
;MAKMFGSFTSTNPLINLYRHVLEPLSGAGYHLVVPDMRGHGASSHPPHGYTKSILAEDMYHPPRDRLGRGGPIYVIGHDIGGMALIRGECPIPGTTVFEDTKASQKQFHFTFQAHFDLDVHVVTGKEKAYLKHFYDKLSCNAAGIPPGVLDHYALMYSQSGALRCAFSTYEAFEQDAVENGKRLKDHGKCGLPTLGLDGQHSSHATDMEAMLPEMYENFSCEVVPNSGHWIAENPVEFVRPVLGFFQKHPIPY
;
A
#
# COMPACT_ATOMS: atom_id res chain seq x y z
N MET A 1 25.67 22.74 -2.50
CA MET A 1 25.27 22.01 -3.73
C MET A 1 26.05 20.71 -3.81
N ALA A 2 25.40 19.60 -3.45
CA ALA A 2 25.82 18.25 -3.81
C ALA A 2 24.53 17.51 -4.15
N LYS A 3 24.27 17.31 -5.46
CA LYS A 3 23.15 16.51 -5.96
C LYS A 3 23.52 15.04 -5.74
N MET A 4 23.01 14.42 -4.69
CA MET A 4 23.10 12.98 -4.53
C MET A 4 21.89 12.37 -5.24
N PHE A 5 22.15 11.71 -6.36
CA PHE A 5 21.17 10.94 -7.12
C PHE A 5 20.55 9.87 -6.21
N GLY A 6 19.22 9.77 -6.21
CA GLY A 6 18.44 8.91 -5.32
C GLY A 6 18.95 7.47 -5.29
N SER A 7 19.25 6.96 -4.09
CA SER A 7 19.51 5.54 -3.90
C SER A 7 18.17 4.79 -3.92
N PHE A 8 17.77 4.29 -5.09
CA PHE A 8 16.62 3.41 -5.18
C PHE A 8 17.03 2.00 -4.73
N THR A 9 16.56 1.57 -3.56
CA THR A 9 16.74 0.18 -3.09
C THR A 9 15.51 -0.67 -3.45
N SER A 10 14.99 -0.52 -4.66
CA SER A 10 14.02 -1.45 -5.26
C SER A 10 14.78 -2.41 -6.16
N THR A 11 14.37 -3.67 -6.17
CA THR A 11 14.99 -4.73 -6.97
C THR A 11 14.81 -4.54 -8.47
N ASN A 12 13.88 -3.69 -8.89
CA ASN A 12 13.87 -3.08 -10.21
C ASN A 12 13.13 -1.72 -10.18
N PRO A 13 13.82 -0.57 -10.17
CA PRO A 13 13.17 0.75 -10.12
C PRO A 13 12.31 1.04 -11.35
N LEU A 14 12.47 0.27 -12.43
CA LEU A 14 11.70 0.41 -13.67
C LEU A 14 10.34 -0.31 -13.62
N ILE A 15 10.11 -1.20 -12.64
CA ILE A 15 8.90 -2.01 -12.56
C ILE A 15 8.43 -2.13 -11.10
N ASN A 16 7.93 -1.03 -10.55
CA ASN A 16 7.16 -1.01 -9.30
C ASN A 16 5.99 -0.01 -9.43
N LEU A 17 5.06 -0.05 -8.48
CA LEU A 17 3.86 0.80 -8.49
C LEU A 17 4.23 2.30 -8.46
N TYR A 18 5.28 2.65 -7.73
CA TYR A 18 5.70 4.04 -7.55
C TYR A 18 6.61 4.56 -8.67
N ARG A 19 6.99 3.76 -9.67
CA ARG A 19 8.04 4.08 -10.66
C ARG A 19 7.86 5.44 -11.34
N HIS A 20 6.62 5.88 -11.55
CA HIS A 20 6.30 7.15 -12.20
C HIS A 20 6.32 8.36 -11.25
N VAL A 21 6.29 8.15 -9.94
CA VAL A 21 6.30 9.21 -8.92
C VAL A 21 7.65 9.36 -8.22
N LEU A 22 8.55 8.39 -8.36
CA LEU A 22 9.89 8.43 -7.76
C LEU A 22 10.73 9.63 -8.23
N GLU A 23 10.81 9.86 -9.53
CA GLU A 23 11.58 10.98 -10.06
C GLU A 23 11.00 12.35 -9.64
N PRO A 24 9.68 12.62 -9.77
CA PRO A 24 9.09 13.86 -9.26
C PRO A 24 9.34 14.12 -7.78
N LEU A 25 9.19 13.10 -6.92
CA LEU A 25 9.41 13.24 -5.48
C LEU A 25 10.90 13.45 -5.16
N SER A 26 11.81 12.74 -5.84
CA SER A 26 13.25 12.96 -5.66
C SER A 26 13.69 14.33 -6.18
N GLY A 27 13.13 14.78 -7.30
CA GLY A 27 13.35 16.10 -7.89
C GLY A 27 12.89 17.25 -6.98
N ALA A 28 11.89 17.01 -6.13
CA ALA A 28 11.45 17.92 -5.08
C ALA A 28 12.37 17.93 -3.82
N GLY A 29 13.45 17.14 -3.82
CA GLY A 29 14.47 17.13 -2.76
C GLY A 29 14.32 16.03 -1.72
N TYR A 30 13.41 15.08 -1.92
CA TYR A 30 13.20 13.98 -0.97
C TYR A 30 14.13 12.79 -1.25
N HIS A 31 14.66 12.20 -0.18
CA HIS A 31 15.36 10.91 -0.26
C HIS A 31 14.33 9.80 -0.09
N LEU A 32 14.19 8.97 -1.13
CA LEU A 32 13.17 7.93 -1.20
C LEU A 32 13.76 6.56 -0.84
N VAL A 33 13.03 5.80 -0.03
CA VAL A 33 13.28 4.37 0.22
C VAL A 33 11.98 3.63 -0.07
N VAL A 34 12.06 2.62 -0.92
CA VAL A 34 10.89 1.88 -1.42
C VAL A 34 11.17 0.39 -1.25
N PRO A 35 10.99 -0.14 -0.03
CA PRO A 35 11.26 -1.54 0.26
C PRO A 35 10.14 -2.45 -0.27
N ASP A 36 10.50 -3.68 -0.63
CA ASP A 36 9.52 -4.74 -0.85
C ASP A 36 9.00 -5.22 0.52
N MET A 37 7.68 -5.34 0.69
CA MET A 37 7.09 -5.90 1.91
C MET A 37 7.56 -7.35 2.12
N ARG A 38 7.60 -7.82 3.37
CA ARG A 38 7.82 -9.25 3.63
C ARG A 38 6.85 -10.10 2.80
N GLY A 39 7.34 -11.21 2.28
CA GLY A 39 6.55 -12.09 1.43
C GLY A 39 6.27 -11.58 0.03
N HIS A 40 6.82 -10.43 -0.36
CA HIS A 40 6.61 -9.80 -1.66
C HIS A 40 7.94 -9.44 -2.33
N GLY A 41 7.91 -9.36 -3.66
CA GLY A 41 9.06 -8.93 -4.46
C GLY A 41 10.29 -9.77 -4.15
N ALA A 42 11.38 -9.11 -3.79
CA ALA A 42 12.64 -9.77 -3.44
C ALA A 42 12.90 -9.86 -1.93
N SER A 43 11.96 -9.39 -1.10
CA SER A 43 12.03 -9.63 0.34
C SER A 43 11.87 -11.12 0.65
N SER A 44 12.30 -11.54 1.84
CA SER A 44 12.16 -12.93 2.27
C SER A 44 10.68 -13.34 2.32
N HIS A 45 10.41 -14.65 2.19
CA HIS A 45 9.07 -15.22 2.18
C HIS A 45 8.81 -16.06 3.44
N PRO A 46 8.76 -15.46 4.65
CA PRO A 46 8.54 -16.19 5.88
C PRO A 46 7.16 -16.86 5.87
N PRO A 47 6.99 -18.01 6.54
CA PRO A 47 5.71 -18.72 6.53
C PRO A 47 4.62 -18.02 7.36
N HIS A 48 4.97 -17.11 8.27
CA HIS A 48 4.05 -16.49 9.22
C HIS A 48 4.39 -15.01 9.49
N GLY A 49 3.49 -14.32 10.20
CA GLY A 49 3.68 -12.95 10.67
C GLY A 49 3.29 -11.91 9.64
N TYR A 50 2.00 -11.90 9.26
CA TYR A 50 1.44 -11.03 8.22
C TYR A 50 0.35 -10.08 8.75
N THR A 51 0.23 -9.94 10.07
CA THR A 51 -0.57 -8.87 10.68
C THR A 51 0.00 -7.50 10.29
N LYS A 52 -0.87 -6.49 10.16
CA LYS A 52 -0.48 -5.13 9.77
C LYS A 52 0.50 -4.51 10.76
N SER A 53 0.44 -4.87 12.03
CA SER A 53 1.42 -4.46 13.04
C SER A 53 2.83 -4.93 12.69
N ILE A 54 3.01 -6.21 12.35
CA ILE A 54 4.30 -6.77 11.93
C ILE A 54 4.76 -6.16 10.60
N LEU A 55 3.85 -5.99 9.64
CA LEU A 55 4.19 -5.32 8.37
C LEU A 55 4.66 -3.88 8.62
N ALA A 56 4.03 -3.15 9.54
CA ALA A 56 4.42 -1.78 9.89
C ALA A 56 5.82 -1.73 10.53
N GLU A 57 6.15 -2.67 11.42
CA GLU A 57 7.49 -2.78 12.04
C GLU A 57 8.58 -3.02 11.00
N ASP A 58 8.34 -3.93 10.06
CA ASP A 58 9.24 -4.24 8.94
C ASP A 58 9.48 -3.04 8.01
N MET A 59 8.48 -2.17 7.86
CA MET A 59 8.60 -0.96 7.03
C MET A 59 9.22 0.21 7.81
N TYR A 60 9.16 0.21 9.14
CA TYR A 60 9.67 1.30 9.98
C TYR A 60 11.14 1.13 10.39
N HIS A 61 11.53 -0.03 10.90
CA HIS A 61 12.86 -0.20 11.52
C HIS A 61 14.00 -0.33 10.52
N PRO A 62 13.99 -1.30 9.58
CA PRO A 62 15.14 -1.55 8.69
C PRO A 62 15.53 -0.36 7.81
N PRO A 63 14.59 0.42 7.20
CA PRO A 63 14.94 1.62 6.46
C PRO A 63 15.62 2.69 7.33
N ARG A 64 15.13 2.90 8.56
CA ARG A 64 15.71 3.91 9.47
C ARG A 64 17.11 3.53 9.91
N ASP A 65 17.33 2.27 10.26
CA ASP A 65 18.63 1.74 10.67
C ASP A 65 19.66 1.86 9.53
N ARG A 66 19.28 1.48 8.31
CA ARG A 66 20.16 1.58 7.13
C ARG A 66 20.48 3.01 6.72
N LEU A 67 19.55 3.94 6.90
CA LEU A 67 19.75 5.35 6.59
C LEU A 67 20.53 6.09 7.69
N GLY A 68 20.74 5.48 8.87
CA GLY A 68 21.35 6.14 10.03
C GLY A 68 20.55 7.37 10.50
N ARG A 69 19.25 7.43 10.17
CA ARG A 69 18.40 8.59 10.46
C ARG A 69 17.56 8.33 11.72
N GLY A 70 17.89 9.05 12.80
CA GLY A 70 17.10 9.07 14.02
C GLY A 70 15.90 10.03 13.97
N GLY A 71 15.81 10.88 12.94
CA GLY A 71 14.77 11.88 12.79
C GLY A 71 13.40 11.34 12.33
N PRO A 72 12.38 12.21 12.30
CA PRO A 72 11.09 11.92 11.69
C PRO A 72 11.23 11.61 10.19
N ILE A 73 10.26 10.88 9.64
CA ILE A 73 10.18 10.53 8.21
C ILE A 73 8.75 10.70 7.73
N TYR A 74 8.58 10.97 6.44
CA TYR A 74 7.29 10.77 5.78
C TYR A 74 7.13 9.31 5.39
N VAL A 75 5.91 8.81 5.48
CA VAL A 75 5.56 7.45 5.09
C VAL A 75 4.37 7.53 4.14
N ILE A 76 4.45 6.79 3.03
CA ILE A 76 3.39 6.66 2.04
C ILE A 76 3.08 5.16 1.91
N GLY A 77 1.83 4.78 2.14
CA GLY A 77 1.31 3.43 1.95
C GLY A 77 0.15 3.43 0.95
N HIS A 78 0.05 2.34 0.18
CA HIS A 78 -1.02 2.09 -0.78
C HIS A 78 -1.52 0.64 -0.61
N ASP A 79 -2.83 0.43 -0.76
CA ASP A 79 -3.48 -0.88 -0.64
C ASP A 79 -3.16 -1.60 0.70
N ILE A 80 -2.74 -2.88 0.71
CA ILE A 80 -2.30 -3.59 1.93
C ILE A 80 -1.16 -2.86 2.65
N GLY A 81 -0.24 -2.24 1.90
CA GLY A 81 0.80 -1.38 2.48
C GLY A 81 0.23 -0.11 3.10
N GLY A 82 -0.87 0.38 2.54
CA GLY A 82 -1.71 1.44 3.10
C GLY A 82 -2.53 0.99 4.30
N MET A 83 -2.80 -0.29 4.52
CA MET A 83 -3.37 -0.75 5.80
C MET A 83 -2.32 -0.78 6.90
N ALA A 84 -1.09 -1.20 6.58
CA ALA A 84 0.05 -1.26 7.51
C ALA A 84 0.63 0.12 7.84
N LEU A 85 0.65 1.05 6.88
CA LEU A 85 1.21 2.40 7.01
C LEU A 85 0.19 3.48 6.60
N ILE A 86 0.55 4.77 6.71
CA ILE A 86 -0.36 5.89 6.39
C ILE A 86 -0.39 6.15 4.85
N ARG A 87 -1.50 6.44 4.14
CA ARG A 87 -2.78 5.74 3.87
C ARG A 87 -3.18 6.03 2.40
N GLY A 88 -3.86 5.09 1.73
CA GLY A 88 -4.58 5.30 0.47
C GLY A 88 -5.13 3.99 -0.10
N GLU A 89 -6.33 4.04 -0.68
CA GLU A 89 -6.90 2.96 -1.53
C GLU A 89 -7.21 1.60 -0.87
N CYS A 90 -7.51 1.54 0.42
CA CYS A 90 -8.02 0.29 1.04
C CYS A 90 -8.72 0.54 2.39
N PRO A 91 -9.81 -0.17 2.72
CA PRO A 91 -10.48 -0.05 4.01
C PRO A 91 -9.66 -0.71 5.14
N ILE A 92 -9.69 -0.13 6.33
CA ILE A 92 -8.85 -0.55 7.47
C ILE A 92 -9.58 -1.62 8.29
N PRO A 93 -8.99 -2.80 8.54
CA PRO A 93 -9.60 -3.82 9.38
C PRO A 93 -10.12 -3.28 10.72
N GLY A 94 -11.39 -3.54 11.04
CA GLY A 94 -12.06 -3.11 12.26
C GLY A 94 -12.75 -1.74 12.19
N THR A 95 -12.67 -1.02 11.07
CA THR A 95 -13.46 0.20 10.83
C THR A 95 -14.84 -0.13 10.26
N THR A 96 -15.79 0.79 10.38
CA THR A 96 -17.16 0.59 9.87
C THR A 96 -17.17 0.32 8.37
N VAL A 97 -16.40 1.09 7.59
CA VAL A 97 -16.27 0.91 6.13
C VAL A 97 -15.73 -0.48 5.78
N PHE A 98 -14.75 -0.98 6.54
CA PHE A 98 -14.22 -2.32 6.31
C PHE A 98 -15.26 -3.40 6.60
N GLU A 99 -15.94 -3.34 7.75
CA GLU A 99 -16.94 -4.33 8.12
C GLU A 99 -18.12 -4.38 7.14
N ASP A 100 -18.57 -3.23 6.65
CA ASP A 100 -19.67 -3.14 5.70
C ASP A 100 -19.30 -3.67 4.29
N THR A 101 -18.02 -3.62 3.93
CA THR A 101 -17.58 -3.92 2.56
C THR A 101 -16.78 -5.21 2.40
N LYS A 102 -16.20 -5.76 3.47
CA LYS A 102 -15.27 -6.91 3.42
C LYS A 102 -15.86 -8.19 2.81
N ALA A 103 -17.17 -8.38 2.92
CA ALA A 103 -17.90 -9.52 2.36
C ALA A 103 -18.64 -9.19 1.06
N SER A 104 -18.47 -7.99 0.51
CA SER A 104 -19.16 -7.56 -0.71
C SER A 104 -18.63 -8.29 -1.95
N GLN A 105 -19.46 -8.42 -2.99
CA GLN A 105 -19.00 -8.97 -4.28
C GLN A 105 -17.85 -8.15 -4.89
N LYS A 106 -17.82 -6.83 -4.65
CA LYS A 106 -16.70 -5.98 -5.05
C LYS A 106 -15.40 -6.40 -4.37
N GLN A 107 -15.46 -6.81 -3.11
CA GLN A 107 -14.34 -7.30 -2.31
C GLN A 107 -14.27 -8.83 -2.18
N PHE A 108 -14.80 -9.59 -3.15
CA PHE A 108 -14.80 -11.06 -3.09
C PHE A 108 -13.42 -11.66 -2.76
N HIS A 109 -12.36 -10.97 -3.21
CA HIS A 109 -10.99 -11.40 -3.04
C HIS A 109 -10.50 -11.35 -1.59
N PHE A 110 -11.10 -10.52 -0.72
CA PHE A 110 -10.81 -10.52 0.71
C PHE A 110 -11.22 -11.85 1.34
N THR A 111 -12.43 -12.33 1.04
CA THR A 111 -12.91 -13.63 1.52
C THR A 111 -12.21 -14.79 0.83
N PHE A 112 -11.99 -14.69 -0.49
CA PHE A 112 -11.27 -15.71 -1.23
C PHE A 112 -9.87 -15.86 -0.63
N GLN A 113 -8.99 -14.86 -0.70
CA GLN A 113 -7.58 -14.97 -0.32
C GLN A 113 -7.34 -15.23 1.18
N ALA A 114 -8.35 -15.08 2.05
CA ALA A 114 -8.24 -15.44 3.46
C ALA A 114 -8.21 -16.97 3.71
N HIS A 115 -8.49 -17.84 2.73
CA HIS A 115 -8.49 -19.31 2.88
C HIS A 115 -7.25 -19.97 2.25
N PHE A 116 -6.07 -19.43 2.59
CA PHE A 116 -4.84 -19.51 1.78
C PHE A 116 -4.43 -20.90 1.26
N ASP A 117 -4.73 -22.02 1.94
CA ASP A 117 -4.35 -23.35 1.44
C ASP A 117 -5.06 -23.72 0.12
N LEU A 118 -6.38 -23.51 0.03
CA LEU A 118 -7.14 -23.86 -1.17
C LEU A 118 -6.91 -22.81 -2.27
N ASP A 119 -6.86 -21.54 -1.91
CA ASP A 119 -6.81 -20.46 -2.91
C ASP A 119 -5.46 -20.38 -3.59
N VAL A 120 -4.36 -20.61 -2.83
CA VAL A 120 -3.03 -20.74 -3.41
C VAL A 120 -3.05 -21.86 -4.45
N HIS A 121 -3.68 -23.00 -4.16
CA HIS A 121 -3.79 -24.10 -5.11
C HIS A 121 -4.58 -23.72 -6.38
N VAL A 122 -5.68 -22.97 -6.24
CA VAL A 122 -6.50 -22.50 -7.37
C VAL A 122 -5.72 -21.58 -8.31
N VAL A 123 -4.86 -20.71 -7.73
CA VAL A 123 -4.13 -19.65 -8.42
C VAL A 123 -2.77 -20.11 -8.95
N THR A 124 -2.16 -21.12 -8.33
CA THR A 124 -0.84 -21.66 -8.73
C THR A 124 -0.83 -22.04 -10.21
N GLY A 125 0.17 -21.54 -10.95
CA GLY A 125 0.31 -21.71 -12.39
C GLY A 125 -0.62 -20.84 -13.25
N LYS A 126 -1.43 -19.98 -12.63
CA LYS A 126 -2.36 -19.03 -13.26
C LYS A 126 -2.17 -17.60 -12.76
N GLU A 127 -1.02 -17.30 -12.15
CA GLU A 127 -0.72 -16.03 -11.48
C GLU A 127 -0.94 -14.84 -12.41
N LYS A 128 -0.41 -14.90 -13.64
CA LYS A 128 -0.59 -13.84 -14.63
C LYS A 128 -2.06 -13.57 -14.96
N ALA A 129 -2.84 -14.63 -15.17
CA ALA A 129 -4.27 -14.50 -15.47
C ALA A 129 -5.05 -13.95 -14.27
N TYR A 130 -4.70 -14.39 -13.07
CA TYR A 130 -5.27 -13.93 -11.82
C TYR A 130 -4.97 -12.44 -11.57
N LEU A 131 -3.72 -12.03 -11.69
CA LEU A 131 -3.31 -10.62 -11.56
C LEU A 131 -3.97 -9.75 -12.63
N LYS A 132 -4.02 -10.23 -13.89
CA LYS A 132 -4.67 -9.49 -14.98
C LYS A 132 -6.13 -9.17 -14.65
N HIS A 133 -6.86 -10.10 -14.03
CA HIS A 133 -8.23 -9.86 -13.62
C HIS A 133 -8.35 -8.62 -12.70
N PHE A 134 -7.50 -8.50 -11.69
CA PHE A 134 -7.52 -7.34 -10.78
C PHE A 134 -7.09 -6.05 -11.48
N TYR A 135 -6.06 -6.12 -12.33
CA TYR A 135 -5.64 -4.98 -13.11
C TYR A 135 -6.75 -4.48 -14.03
N ASP A 136 -7.43 -5.35 -14.77
CA ASP A 136 -8.55 -4.98 -15.63
C ASP A 136 -9.73 -4.41 -14.81
N LYS A 137 -10.01 -5.00 -13.65
CA LYS A 137 -11.14 -4.63 -12.78
C LYS A 137 -10.94 -3.30 -12.07
N LEU A 138 -9.72 -3.03 -11.58
CA LEU A 138 -9.45 -1.94 -10.64
C LEU A 138 -8.77 -0.72 -11.29
N SER A 139 -8.30 -0.84 -12.54
CA SER A 139 -7.69 0.27 -13.27
C SER A 139 -8.74 1.14 -13.93
N CYS A 140 -8.58 2.46 -13.82
CA CYS A 140 -9.35 3.40 -14.65
C CYS A 140 -8.81 3.48 -16.10
N ASN A 141 -7.52 3.21 -16.30
CA ASN A 141 -6.88 3.22 -17.60
C ASN A 141 -6.13 1.91 -17.86
N ALA A 142 -6.72 1.02 -18.67
CA ALA A 142 -6.13 -0.27 -19.02
C ALA A 142 -4.79 -0.14 -19.79
N ALA A 143 -4.56 0.99 -20.48
CA ALA A 143 -3.28 1.24 -21.16
C ALA A 143 -2.15 1.63 -20.18
N GLY A 144 -2.47 1.91 -18.92
CA GLY A 144 -1.51 2.28 -17.88
C GLY A 144 -0.62 1.13 -17.40
N ILE A 145 -0.90 -0.11 -17.80
CA ILE A 145 -0.12 -1.29 -17.38
C ILE A 145 0.53 -1.91 -18.62
N PRO A 146 1.77 -1.54 -18.94
CA PRO A 146 2.52 -2.17 -20.02
C PRO A 146 2.61 -3.68 -19.81
N PRO A 147 2.56 -4.51 -20.87
CA PRO A 147 2.66 -5.97 -20.74
C PRO A 147 3.85 -6.45 -19.91
N GLY A 148 5.01 -5.80 -20.04
CA GLY A 148 6.21 -6.13 -19.26
C GLY A 148 6.07 -5.91 -17.75
N VAL A 149 5.17 -5.02 -17.32
CA VAL A 149 4.86 -4.80 -15.90
C VAL A 149 4.07 -5.97 -15.33
N LEU A 150 3.03 -6.41 -16.04
CA LEU A 150 2.23 -7.57 -15.63
C LEU A 150 3.07 -8.86 -15.61
N ASP A 151 3.94 -9.05 -16.61
CA ASP A 151 4.86 -10.20 -16.67
C ASP A 151 5.82 -10.23 -15.48
N HIS A 152 6.36 -9.07 -15.11
CA HIS A 152 7.23 -8.96 -13.94
C HIS A 152 6.48 -9.30 -12.65
N TYR A 153 5.29 -8.75 -12.43
CA TYR A 153 4.50 -9.08 -11.24
C TYR A 153 4.13 -10.56 -11.19
N ALA A 154 3.70 -11.13 -12.32
CA ALA A 154 3.43 -12.56 -12.40
C ALA A 154 4.67 -13.38 -12.00
N LEU A 155 5.86 -13.03 -12.52
CA LEU A 155 7.11 -13.69 -12.13
C LEU A 155 7.38 -13.58 -10.62
N MET A 156 7.16 -12.40 -10.02
CA MET A 156 7.35 -12.22 -8.57
C MET A 156 6.39 -13.08 -7.75
N TYR A 157 5.12 -13.16 -8.15
CA TYR A 157 4.11 -13.98 -7.45
C TYR A 157 4.25 -15.49 -7.73
N SER A 158 4.90 -15.89 -8.82
CA SER A 158 5.21 -17.31 -9.11
C SER A 158 6.40 -17.86 -8.31
N GLN A 159 7.10 -17.03 -7.54
CA GLN A 159 8.19 -17.51 -6.67
C GLN A 159 7.67 -18.46 -5.58
N SER A 160 8.53 -19.38 -5.14
CA SER A 160 8.15 -20.36 -4.11
C SER A 160 7.65 -19.68 -2.85
N GLY A 161 6.37 -19.93 -2.53
CA GLY A 161 5.70 -19.38 -1.36
C GLY A 161 5.19 -17.94 -1.49
N ALA A 162 5.42 -17.24 -2.61
CA ALA A 162 4.98 -15.86 -2.78
C ALA A 162 3.45 -15.71 -2.70
N LEU A 163 2.69 -16.54 -3.42
CA LEU A 163 1.22 -16.55 -3.32
C LEU A 163 0.73 -16.78 -1.89
N ARG A 164 1.32 -17.76 -1.17
CA ARG A 164 0.96 -18.03 0.23
C ARG A 164 1.18 -16.80 1.08
N CYS A 165 2.34 -16.16 0.96
CA CYS A 165 2.67 -14.98 1.74
C CYS A 165 1.74 -13.80 1.43
N ALA A 166 1.41 -13.59 0.16
CA ALA A 166 0.46 -12.59 -0.26
C ALA A 166 -0.93 -12.85 0.33
N PHE A 167 -1.41 -14.09 0.31
CA PHE A 167 -2.74 -14.44 0.81
C PHE A 167 -2.80 -14.40 2.35
N SER A 168 -1.70 -14.70 3.03
CA SER A 168 -1.59 -14.54 4.49
C SER A 168 -1.80 -13.08 4.96
N THR A 169 -1.65 -12.06 4.11
CA THR A 169 -2.01 -10.67 4.51
C THR A 169 -3.52 -10.45 4.63
N TYR A 170 -4.32 -11.28 3.95
CA TYR A 170 -5.78 -11.25 3.99
C TYR A 170 -6.31 -12.16 5.10
N GLU A 171 -5.68 -13.32 5.30
CA GLU A 171 -5.94 -14.19 6.47
C GLU A 171 -5.84 -13.41 7.79
N ALA A 172 -4.88 -12.47 7.86
CA ALA A 172 -4.64 -11.69 9.07
C ALA A 172 -5.73 -10.65 9.39
N PHE A 173 -6.70 -10.37 8.51
CA PHE A 173 -7.64 -9.25 8.68
C PHE A 173 -8.44 -9.27 9.98
N GLU A 174 -8.92 -10.43 10.43
CA GLU A 174 -9.69 -10.51 11.68
C GLU A 174 -8.79 -10.22 12.89
N GLN A 175 -7.55 -10.70 12.88
CA GLN A 175 -6.57 -10.36 13.90
C GLN A 175 -6.17 -8.88 13.83
N ASP A 176 -6.03 -8.31 12.62
CA ASP A 176 -5.75 -6.90 12.42
C ASP A 176 -6.86 -6.00 12.99
N ALA A 177 -8.12 -6.38 12.81
CA ALA A 177 -9.26 -5.67 13.40
C ALA A 177 -9.21 -5.67 14.93
N VAL A 178 -8.87 -6.80 15.55
CA VAL A 178 -8.67 -6.91 17.01
C VAL A 178 -7.52 -6.02 17.48
N GLU A 179 -6.38 -6.03 16.78
CA GLU A 179 -5.22 -5.21 17.12
C GLU A 179 -5.49 -3.72 16.96
N ASN A 180 -6.15 -3.31 15.88
CA ASN A 180 -6.54 -1.93 15.65
C ASN A 180 -7.51 -1.42 16.73
N GLY A 181 -8.53 -2.21 17.07
CA GLY A 181 -9.48 -1.88 18.13
C GLY A 181 -8.80 -1.76 19.50
N LYS A 182 -7.88 -2.68 19.82
CA LYS A 182 -7.07 -2.59 21.05
C LYS A 182 -6.19 -1.34 21.07
N ARG A 183 -5.48 -1.05 19.99
CA ARG A 183 -4.64 0.16 19.87
C ARG A 183 -5.46 1.43 20.07
N LEU A 184 -6.63 1.53 19.43
CA LEU A 184 -7.52 2.67 19.56
C LEU A 184 -8.01 2.85 21.00
N LYS A 185 -8.33 1.76 21.69
CA LYS A 185 -8.73 1.78 23.10
C LYS A 185 -7.59 2.21 24.03
N ASP A 186 -6.38 1.73 23.79
CA ASP A 186 -5.24 1.96 24.67
C ASP A 186 -4.58 3.33 24.46
N HIS A 187 -4.58 3.84 23.23
CA HIS A 187 -3.81 5.03 22.84
C HIS A 187 -4.67 6.16 22.24
N GLY A 188 -5.95 5.93 22.00
CA GLY A 188 -6.79 6.86 21.27
C GLY A 188 -6.47 6.90 19.76
N LYS A 189 -7.04 7.89 19.09
CA LYS A 189 -6.84 8.11 17.65
C LYS A 189 -5.42 8.60 17.38
N CYS A 190 -4.92 8.34 16.18
CA CYS A 190 -3.60 8.83 15.78
C CYS A 190 -3.64 10.36 15.58
N GLY A 191 -2.85 11.08 16.37
CA GLY A 191 -2.71 12.53 16.28
C GLY A 191 -1.73 13.03 15.22
N LEU A 192 -1.01 12.14 14.51
CA LEU A 192 -0.08 12.56 13.45
C LEU A 192 -0.86 13.10 12.24
N PRO A 193 -0.38 14.18 11.60
CA PRO A 193 -0.94 14.63 10.34
C PRO A 193 -1.01 13.48 9.33
N THR A 194 -2.17 13.32 8.70
CA THR A 194 -2.47 12.21 7.78
C THR A 194 -3.17 12.73 6.53
N LEU A 195 -2.73 12.29 5.36
CA LEU A 195 -3.42 12.51 4.09
C LEU A 195 -3.99 11.17 3.61
N GLY A 196 -5.30 11.10 3.40
CA GLY A 196 -5.95 10.02 2.66
C GLY A 196 -6.05 10.39 1.18
N LEU A 197 -5.73 9.45 0.30
CA LEU A 197 -5.89 9.59 -1.14
C LEU A 197 -6.77 8.48 -1.69
N ASP A 198 -7.79 8.87 -2.43
CA ASP A 198 -8.66 7.96 -3.16
C ASP A 198 -8.69 8.31 -4.66
N GLY A 199 -8.77 7.32 -5.52
CA GLY A 199 -8.96 7.45 -6.95
C GLY A 199 -10.42 7.72 -7.27
N GLN A 200 -10.67 8.72 -8.10
CA GLN A 200 -12.03 9.17 -8.46
C GLN A 200 -12.95 8.05 -8.97
N HIS A 201 -12.39 7.05 -9.64
CA HIS A 201 -13.11 5.90 -10.20
C HIS A 201 -12.82 4.59 -9.46
N SER A 202 -12.13 4.66 -8.32
CA SER A 202 -11.92 3.51 -7.44
C SER A 202 -13.24 3.11 -6.78
N SER A 203 -13.36 1.83 -6.41
CA SER A 203 -14.43 1.39 -5.52
C SER A 203 -14.37 2.04 -4.14
N HIS A 204 -13.24 2.68 -3.81
CA HIS A 204 -12.94 3.31 -2.53
C HIS A 204 -13.06 4.84 -2.55
N ALA A 205 -13.57 5.45 -3.62
CA ALA A 205 -13.54 6.91 -3.85
C ALA A 205 -14.03 7.81 -2.68
N THR A 206 -14.81 7.26 -1.75
CA THR A 206 -15.37 7.96 -0.58
C THR A 206 -15.01 7.30 0.75
N ASP A 207 -14.26 6.20 0.72
CA ASP A 207 -14.02 5.36 1.89
C ASP A 207 -13.12 6.07 2.90
N MET A 208 -12.09 6.82 2.46
CA MET A 208 -11.18 7.50 3.39
C MET A 208 -11.90 8.59 4.19
N GLU A 209 -12.75 9.39 3.55
CA GLU A 209 -13.49 10.45 4.25
C GLU A 209 -14.42 9.90 5.34
N ALA A 210 -15.05 8.75 5.10
CA ALA A 210 -15.89 8.07 6.08
C ALA A 210 -15.08 7.35 7.18
N MET A 211 -13.92 6.79 6.82
CA MET A 211 -13.15 5.88 7.67
C MET A 211 -12.09 6.57 8.52
N LEU A 212 -11.36 7.56 7.99
CA LEU A 212 -10.28 8.23 8.72
C LEU A 212 -10.72 8.87 10.05
N PRO A 213 -11.94 9.44 10.20
CA PRO A 213 -12.42 9.95 11.48
C PRO A 213 -12.46 8.90 12.59
N GLU A 214 -12.57 7.60 12.28
CA GLU A 214 -12.56 6.54 13.30
C GLU A 214 -11.17 6.33 13.91
N MET A 215 -10.11 6.61 13.14
CA MET A 215 -8.73 6.21 13.45
C MET A 215 -7.76 7.40 13.67
N TYR A 216 -8.08 8.59 13.16
CA TYR A 216 -7.18 9.74 13.12
C TYR A 216 -7.86 11.02 13.64
N GLU A 217 -7.07 11.87 14.30
CA GLU A 217 -7.53 13.19 14.76
C GLU A 217 -7.25 14.28 13.73
N ASN A 218 -6.08 14.20 13.09
CA ASN A 218 -5.57 15.22 12.17
C ASN A 218 -5.44 14.63 10.77
N PHE A 219 -6.52 14.71 9.99
CA PHE A 219 -6.54 14.16 8.64
C PHE A 219 -7.09 15.15 7.61
N SER A 220 -6.73 14.92 6.36
CA SER A 220 -7.39 15.46 5.17
C SER A 220 -7.54 14.36 4.13
N CYS A 221 -8.56 14.44 3.30
CA CYS A 221 -8.74 13.53 2.17
C CYS A 221 -8.68 14.31 0.87
N GLU A 222 -8.01 13.77 -0.14
CA GLU A 222 -8.07 14.27 -1.51
C GLU A 222 -8.40 13.14 -2.47
N VAL A 223 -9.14 13.47 -3.54
CA VAL A 223 -9.45 12.54 -4.62
C VAL A 223 -8.51 12.80 -5.79
N VAL A 224 -7.83 11.76 -6.25
CA VAL A 224 -6.97 11.78 -7.44
C VAL A 224 -7.86 11.63 -8.69
N PRO A 225 -8.01 12.69 -9.51
CA PRO A 225 -8.89 12.65 -10.69
C PRO A 225 -8.43 11.60 -11.71
N ASN A 226 -9.38 11.10 -12.51
CA ASN A 226 -9.14 10.13 -13.60
C ASN A 226 -8.33 8.88 -13.16
N SER A 227 -8.43 8.50 -11.89
CA SER A 227 -7.66 7.41 -11.31
C SER A 227 -8.57 6.35 -10.74
N GLY A 228 -8.19 5.08 -10.94
CA GLY A 228 -8.79 3.93 -10.27
C GLY A 228 -7.99 3.62 -9.01
N HIS A 229 -7.93 2.34 -8.66
CA HIS A 229 -7.21 1.88 -7.47
C HIS A 229 -5.71 2.19 -7.50
N TRP A 230 -5.06 2.07 -8.66
CA TRP A 230 -3.62 2.30 -8.83
C TRP A 230 -3.28 3.80 -8.99
N ILE A 231 -3.57 4.61 -7.98
CA ILE A 231 -3.49 6.09 -8.05
C ILE A 231 -2.11 6.65 -8.45
N ALA A 232 -1.02 5.93 -8.15
CA ALA A 232 0.34 6.34 -8.53
C ALA A 232 0.61 6.26 -10.04
N GLU A 233 -0.25 5.58 -10.81
CA GLU A 233 -0.20 5.55 -12.28
C GLU A 233 -0.67 6.89 -12.90
N ASN A 234 -1.27 7.78 -12.11
CA ASN A 234 -1.51 9.18 -12.47
C ASN A 234 -0.52 10.10 -11.71
N PRO A 235 0.76 10.15 -12.13
CA PRO A 235 1.83 10.66 -11.29
C PRO A 235 1.69 12.14 -10.97
N VAL A 236 1.22 12.96 -11.91
CA VAL A 236 1.06 14.41 -11.69
C VAL A 236 0.01 14.68 -10.61
N GLU A 237 -1.15 14.03 -10.74
CA GLU A 237 -2.28 14.23 -9.83
C GLU A 237 -2.07 13.55 -8.49
N PHE A 238 -1.24 12.51 -8.42
CA PHE A 238 -0.81 11.90 -7.17
C PHE A 238 0.26 12.74 -6.44
N VAL A 239 1.29 13.22 -7.15
CA VAL A 239 2.42 13.93 -6.52
C VAL A 239 2.02 15.30 -6.01
N ARG A 240 1.11 16.00 -6.70
CA ARG A 240 0.62 17.34 -6.31
C ARG A 240 0.12 17.39 -4.84
N PRO A 241 -0.87 16.59 -4.41
CA PRO A 241 -1.35 16.61 -3.03
C PRO A 241 -0.31 16.08 -2.03
N VAL A 242 0.50 15.08 -2.41
CA VAL A 242 1.58 14.55 -1.55
C VAL A 242 2.60 15.64 -1.20
N LEU A 243 3.09 16.38 -2.20
CA LEU A 243 4.03 17.48 -1.96
C LEU A 243 3.38 18.65 -1.22
N GLY A 244 2.11 18.96 -1.51
CA GLY A 244 1.34 19.96 -0.76
C GLY A 244 1.24 19.61 0.73
N PHE A 245 1.00 18.34 1.03
CA PHE A 245 0.97 17.84 2.41
C PHE A 245 2.34 17.93 3.08
N PHE A 246 3.43 17.54 2.41
CA PHE A 246 4.78 17.67 2.97
C PHE A 246 5.18 19.12 3.26
N GLN A 247 4.79 20.06 2.39
CA GLN A 247 5.02 21.49 2.58
C GLN A 247 4.22 22.05 3.77
N LYS A 248 2.98 21.60 3.95
CA LYS A 248 2.11 22.00 5.07
C LYS A 248 2.60 21.42 6.41
N HIS A 249 3.20 20.24 6.38
CA HIS A 249 3.69 19.52 7.56
C HIS A 249 5.20 19.23 7.43
N PRO A 250 6.06 20.27 7.44
CA PRO A 250 7.50 20.09 7.27
C PRO A 250 8.10 19.33 8.46
N ILE A 251 8.97 18.36 8.17
CA ILE A 251 9.78 17.68 9.18
C ILE A 251 11.21 18.25 9.20
N PRO A 252 11.85 18.37 10.37
CA PRO A 252 13.26 18.75 10.47
C PRO A 252 14.14 17.68 9.81
N TYR A 253 15.14 18.15 9.03
CA TYR A 253 16.10 17.29 8.32
C TYR A 253 17.14 16.69 9.26
#